data_AF-A0A522Q3L4-F1
#
_entry.id   AF-A0A522Q3L4-F1
#
_cell.length_a   1.000
_cell.length_b   1.000
_cell.length_c   1.000
_cell.angle_alpha   90.00
_cell.angle_beta   90.00
_cell.angle_gamma   90.00
#
_symmetry.space_group_name_H-M   'P 1'
#
loop_
_entity.id
_entity.type
_entity.pdbx_description
1 polymer ?
#
loop_
_entity_poly.entity_id
_entity_poly.type
_entity_poly.pdbx_seq_one_letter_code
_entity_poly.pdbx_strand_id
1 'polypeptide(L)'
;MSARTLLLDAAHVAAGHAHREDPSRPRAGGPAGNARLTAWTGLVLLVLVVVEIVTALDVTGMLTWHVVVGTILVPVALLKTASTGWRIVRYYTGQRDYRQAGPPPMLLRVLGPLLVASTLGLFGTGLALMALGPEAGRSPLVTFLGQGWDVLTLHQGFFIVFAVSAGLHVLARIVPAVELAGRRVARAARTPGRAARGWVLALVLVAGVIGAALILPTETAWQHDHHFHDLYGRHRFDR
;
A
#
# COMPACT_ATOMS: atom_id res chain seq x y z
N MET A 1 -29.31 4.81 3.89
CA MET A 1 -28.72 4.85 2.53
C MET A 1 -28.92 3.50 1.88
N SER A 2 -29.38 3.42 0.63
CA SER A 2 -29.63 2.12 -0.03
C SER A 2 -28.39 1.61 -0.77
N ALA A 3 -28.29 0.30 -0.96
CA ALA A 3 -27.20 -0.31 -1.74
C ALA A 3 -27.09 0.28 -3.17
N ARG A 4 -28.24 0.65 -3.76
CA ARG A 4 -28.33 1.33 -5.06
C ARG A 4 -27.67 2.71 -5.05
N THR A 5 -27.82 3.49 -3.97
CA THR A 5 -27.18 4.81 -3.87
C THR A 5 -25.67 4.71 -3.70
N LEU A 6 -25.19 3.70 -2.98
CA LEU A 6 -23.76 3.36 -2.87
C LEU A 6 -23.15 2.99 -4.24
N LEU A 7 -23.82 2.14 -5.01
CA LEU A 7 -23.36 1.70 -6.32
C LEU A 7 -23.34 2.84 -7.34
N LEU A 8 -24.35 3.70 -7.33
CA LEU A 8 -24.40 4.87 -8.22
C LEU A 8 -23.31 5.90 -7.88
N ASP A 9 -23.04 6.14 -6.60
CA ASP A 9 -21.96 7.04 -6.17
C ASP A 9 -20.58 6.44 -6.51
N ALA A 10 -20.41 5.12 -6.31
CA ALA A 10 -19.23 4.38 -6.74
C ALA A 10 -19.00 4.47 -8.25
N ALA A 11 -20.06 4.27 -9.05
CA ALA A 11 -20.01 4.37 -10.51
C ALA A 11 -19.70 5.80 -10.98
N HIS A 12 -20.28 6.83 -10.38
CA HIS A 12 -19.96 8.23 -10.68
C HIS A 12 -18.51 8.60 -10.36
N VAL A 13 -17.98 8.08 -9.26
CA VAL A 13 -16.57 8.26 -8.88
C VAL A 13 -15.65 7.50 -9.85
N ALA A 14 -16.00 6.27 -10.21
CA ALA A 14 -15.25 5.43 -11.15
C ALA A 14 -15.30 5.98 -12.59
N ALA A 15 -16.39 6.62 -13.00
CA ALA A 15 -16.52 7.25 -14.31
C ALA A 15 -15.83 8.64 -14.40
N GLY A 16 -15.11 9.08 -13.36
CA GLY A 16 -14.34 10.32 -13.42
C GLY A 16 -15.16 11.62 -13.39
N HIS A 17 -16.49 11.53 -13.23
CA HIS A 17 -17.40 12.68 -13.23
C HIS A 17 -17.25 13.58 -11.99
N ALA A 18 -16.61 13.09 -10.92
CA ALA A 18 -16.32 13.86 -9.72
C ALA A 18 -14.98 14.62 -9.83
N HIS A 19 -14.96 15.74 -10.56
CA HIS A 19 -13.82 16.66 -10.54
C HIS A 19 -13.90 17.55 -9.30
N ARG A 20 -12.90 17.46 -8.40
CA ARG A 20 -12.80 18.33 -7.23
C ARG A 20 -11.74 19.40 -7.49
N GLU A 21 -12.13 20.66 -7.34
CA GLU A 21 -11.18 21.75 -7.24
C GLU A 21 -10.58 21.77 -5.85
N ASP A 22 -9.28 21.47 -5.76
CA ASP A 22 -8.54 21.56 -4.51
C ASP A 22 -7.94 22.97 -4.38
N PRO A 23 -8.30 23.76 -3.35
CA PRO A 23 -7.70 25.07 -3.12
C PRO A 23 -6.19 24.98 -2.97
N SER A 24 -5.46 25.92 -3.56
CA SER A 24 -4.01 26.03 -3.43
C SER A 24 -3.63 27.16 -2.48
N ARG A 25 -2.68 26.90 -1.56
CA ARG A 25 -2.11 27.92 -0.67
C ARG A 25 -0.65 28.25 -1.01
N PRO A 26 -0.19 29.48 -0.73
CA PRO A 26 1.23 29.82 -0.76
C PRO A 26 2.07 28.89 0.15
N ARG A 27 3.33 28.64 -0.25
CA ARG A 27 4.31 27.74 0.41
C ARG A 27 3.96 26.24 0.38
N ALA A 28 2.98 25.79 1.17
CA ALA A 28 2.74 24.36 1.42
C ALA A 28 1.78 23.69 0.40
N GLY A 29 1.12 24.48 -0.45
CA GLY A 29 0.22 23.98 -1.49
C GLY A 29 -1.20 23.62 -1.01
N GLY A 30 -1.49 23.62 0.30
CA GLY A 30 -2.84 23.39 0.83
C GLY A 30 -3.43 22.01 0.42
N PRO A 31 -4.76 21.88 0.31
CA PRO A 31 -5.41 20.68 -0.24
C PRO A 31 -4.80 20.22 -1.58
N ALA A 32 -4.47 21.15 -2.49
CA ALA A 32 -3.86 20.82 -3.78
C ALA A 32 -2.46 20.21 -3.65
N GLY A 33 -1.66 20.74 -2.70
CA GLY A 33 -0.33 20.22 -2.38
C GLY A 33 -0.39 18.80 -1.80
N ASN A 34 -1.31 18.57 -0.85
CA ASN A 34 -1.57 17.26 -0.27
C ASN A 34 -2.05 16.26 -1.33
N ALA A 35 -2.95 16.67 -2.22
CA ALA A 35 -3.44 15.83 -3.32
C ALA A 35 -2.31 15.45 -4.29
N ARG A 36 -1.41 16.37 -4.61
CA ARG A 36 -0.23 16.08 -5.46
C ARG A 36 0.74 15.11 -4.80
N LEU A 37 1.08 15.30 -3.52
CA LEU A 37 1.92 14.36 -2.78
C LEU A 37 1.28 12.97 -2.78
N THR A 38 0.01 12.90 -2.40
CA THR A 38 -0.79 11.66 -2.39
C THR A 38 -0.81 10.96 -3.74
N ALA A 39 -0.91 11.71 -4.84
CA ALA A 39 -0.89 11.18 -6.19
C ALA A 39 0.50 10.62 -6.56
N TRP A 40 1.57 11.37 -6.30
CA TRP A 40 2.94 10.93 -6.57
C TRP A 40 3.31 9.69 -5.75
N THR A 41 3.03 9.69 -4.45
CA THR A 41 3.22 8.53 -3.58
C THR A 41 2.42 7.34 -4.09
N GLY A 42 1.18 7.56 -4.54
CA GLY A 42 0.33 6.50 -5.10
C GLY A 42 0.90 5.87 -6.37
N LEU A 43 1.53 6.66 -7.24
CA LEU A 43 2.17 6.15 -8.46
C LEU A 43 3.42 5.32 -8.13
N VAL A 44 4.27 5.81 -7.22
CA VAL A 44 5.45 5.07 -6.76
C VAL A 44 5.02 3.76 -6.09
N LEU A 45 4.01 3.82 -5.22
CA LEU A 45 3.46 2.65 -4.55
C LEU A 45 2.85 1.64 -5.53
N LEU A 46 2.16 2.10 -6.58
CA LEU A 46 1.64 1.21 -7.63
C LEU A 46 2.77 0.43 -8.31
N VAL A 47 3.86 1.10 -8.69
CA VAL A 47 5.02 0.44 -9.31
C VAL A 47 5.64 -0.57 -8.36
N LEU A 48 5.90 -0.18 -7.11
CA LEU A 48 6.49 -1.07 -6.11
C LEU A 48 5.60 -2.28 -5.80
N VAL A 49 4.27 -2.10 -5.72
CA VAL A 49 3.32 -3.21 -5.52
C VAL A 49 3.31 -4.16 -6.71
N VAL A 50 3.42 -3.66 -7.95
CA VAL A 50 3.52 -4.55 -9.12
C VAL A 50 4.80 -5.39 -9.05
N VAL A 51 5.94 -4.78 -8.70
CA VAL A 51 7.20 -5.51 -8.51
C VAL A 51 7.05 -6.55 -7.39
N GLU A 52 6.44 -6.18 -6.27
CA GLU A 52 6.21 -7.07 -5.13
C GLU A 52 5.28 -8.26 -5.47
N ILE A 53 4.27 -8.04 -6.30
CA ILE A 53 3.42 -9.13 -6.78
C ILE A 53 4.25 -10.10 -7.63
N VAL A 54 5.15 -9.60 -8.48
CA VAL A 54 6.04 -10.46 -9.27
C VAL A 54 6.96 -11.28 -8.36
N THR A 55 7.55 -10.68 -7.32
CA THR A 55 8.39 -11.43 -6.36
C THR A 55 7.58 -12.46 -5.58
N ALA A 56 6.30 -12.20 -5.30
CA ALA A 56 5.42 -13.14 -4.62
C ALA A 56 5.00 -14.35 -5.49
N LEU A 57 5.06 -14.26 -6.83
CA LEU A 57 4.73 -15.39 -7.72
C LEU A 57 5.74 -16.54 -7.58
N ASP A 58 6.99 -16.23 -7.25
CA ASP A 58 8.04 -17.18 -6.90
C ASP A 58 8.80 -16.67 -5.67
N VAL A 59 8.11 -16.64 -4.53
CA VAL A 59 8.71 -16.15 -3.28
C VAL A 59 9.91 -17.00 -2.85
N THR A 60 9.96 -18.27 -3.24
CA THR A 60 11.08 -19.18 -2.96
C THR A 60 12.35 -18.77 -3.70
N GLY A 61 12.28 -18.51 -5.00
CA GLY A 61 13.42 -18.06 -5.80
C GLY A 61 13.72 -16.57 -5.68
N MET A 62 12.73 -15.77 -5.31
CA MET A 62 12.81 -14.31 -5.24
C MET A 62 12.71 -13.75 -3.81
N LEU A 63 12.97 -14.58 -2.78
CA LEU A 63 12.80 -14.19 -1.38
C LEU A 63 13.52 -12.88 -1.05
N THR A 64 14.78 -12.74 -1.48
CA THR A 64 15.55 -11.52 -1.27
C THR A 64 14.87 -10.28 -1.84
N TRP A 65 14.37 -10.39 -3.07
CA TRP A 65 13.68 -9.27 -3.71
C TRP A 65 12.34 -8.96 -3.05
N HIS A 66 11.62 -9.99 -2.60
CA HIS A 66 10.37 -9.83 -1.85
C HIS A 66 10.61 -9.08 -0.53
N VAL A 67 11.62 -9.48 0.24
CA VAL A 67 11.95 -8.81 1.51
C VAL A 67 12.42 -7.37 1.27
N VAL A 68 13.28 -7.13 0.28
CA VAL A 68 13.80 -5.79 -0.03
C VAL A 68 12.69 -4.85 -0.50
N VAL A 69 11.90 -5.27 -1.49
CA VAL A 69 10.83 -4.44 -2.07
C VAL A 69 9.70 -4.26 -1.06
N GLY A 70 9.30 -5.31 -0.36
CA GLY A 70 8.35 -5.27 0.76
C GLY A 70 8.77 -4.30 1.85
N THR A 71 10.05 -4.24 2.20
CA THR A 71 10.56 -3.30 3.21
C THR A 71 10.54 -1.85 2.71
N ILE A 72 10.91 -1.61 1.44
CA ILE A 72 10.83 -0.26 0.83
C ILE A 72 9.37 0.21 0.74
N LEU A 73 8.43 -0.70 0.50
CA LEU A 73 7.01 -0.41 0.46
C LEU A 73 6.47 0.16 1.79
N VAL A 74 7.00 -0.26 2.94
CA VAL A 74 6.52 0.15 4.26
C VAL A 74 6.47 1.68 4.42
N PRO A 75 7.58 2.44 4.35
CA PRO A 75 7.53 3.88 4.55
C PRO A 75 6.76 4.62 3.44
N VAL A 76 6.74 4.09 2.20
CA VAL A 76 5.96 4.66 1.09
C VAL A 76 4.45 4.53 1.35
N ALA A 77 4.01 3.37 1.83
CA ALA A 77 2.62 3.12 2.21
C ALA A 77 2.20 3.92 3.44
N LEU A 78 3.08 4.07 4.43
CA LEU A 78 2.85 4.94 5.58
C LEU A 78 2.69 6.40 5.15
N LEU A 79 3.52 6.89 4.22
CA LEU A 79 3.37 8.23 3.65
C LEU A 79 2.01 8.40 2.95
N LYS A 80 1.58 7.40 2.16
CA LYS A 80 0.29 7.40 1.47
C LYS A 80 -0.88 7.42 2.47
N THR A 81 -0.79 6.61 3.52
CA THR A 81 -1.80 6.54 4.58
C THR A 81 -1.85 7.84 5.37
N ALA A 82 -0.71 8.40 5.75
CA ALA A 82 -0.63 9.68 6.46
C ALA A 82 -1.17 10.83 5.60
N SER A 83 -0.82 10.90 4.31
CA SER A 83 -1.25 11.99 3.43
C SER A 83 -2.75 11.95 3.17
N THR A 84 -3.35 10.77 3.02
CA THR A 84 -4.80 10.58 2.87
C THR A 84 -5.55 10.81 4.18
N GLY A 85 -5.05 10.25 5.29
CA GLY A 85 -5.57 10.44 6.63
C GLY A 85 -5.57 11.91 7.06
N TRP A 86 -4.51 12.65 6.72
CA TRP A 86 -4.44 14.10 6.95
C TRP A 86 -5.63 14.84 6.33
N ARG A 87 -5.98 14.55 5.07
CA ARG A 87 -7.13 15.17 4.41
C ARG A 87 -8.44 14.88 5.14
N ILE A 88 -8.60 13.63 5.63
CA ILE A 88 -9.76 13.19 6.41
C ILE A 88 -9.85 13.98 7.72
N VAL A 89 -8.77 13.98 8.52
CA VAL A 89 -8.72 14.69 9.80
C VAL A 89 -9.02 16.18 9.62
N ARG A 90 -8.41 16.82 8.62
CA ARG A 90 -8.60 18.26 8.36
C ARG A 90 -10.02 18.60 7.90
N TYR A 91 -10.67 17.69 7.16
CA TYR A 91 -12.08 17.83 6.78
C TYR A 91 -12.99 17.78 8.02
N TYR A 92 -12.85 16.76 8.85
CA TYR A 92 -13.72 16.55 10.02
C TYR A 92 -13.45 17.51 11.19
N THR A 93 -12.22 18.04 11.30
CA THR A 93 -11.89 19.13 12.24
C THR A 93 -12.34 20.51 11.77
N GLY A 94 -13.07 20.59 10.65
CA GLY A 94 -13.76 21.81 10.26
C GLY A 94 -12.94 22.80 9.43
N GLN A 95 -11.76 22.42 8.94
CA GLN A 95 -10.89 23.38 8.27
C GLN A 95 -11.45 23.88 6.94
N ARG A 96 -11.55 25.20 6.79
CA ARG A 96 -12.24 25.88 5.68
C ARG A 96 -11.85 25.34 4.30
N ASP A 97 -10.56 25.34 3.97
CA ASP A 97 -10.08 24.90 2.65
C ASP A 97 -10.30 23.40 2.39
N TYR A 98 -10.20 22.56 3.41
CA TYR A 98 -10.43 21.12 3.28
C TYR A 98 -11.92 20.80 3.16
N ARG A 99 -12.80 21.59 3.80
CA ARG A 99 -14.24 21.52 3.63
C ARG A 99 -14.70 22.01 2.26
N GLN A 100 -14.11 23.10 1.76
CA GLN A 100 -14.33 23.61 0.40
C GLN A 100 -13.91 22.57 -0.65
N ALA A 101 -12.81 21.86 -0.41
CA ALA A 101 -12.37 20.72 -1.23
C ALA A 101 -13.30 19.49 -1.13
N GLY A 102 -14.38 19.56 -0.34
CA GLY A 102 -15.42 18.54 -0.26
C GLY A 102 -15.07 17.27 0.54
N PRO A 103 -16.08 16.46 0.88
CA PRO A 103 -15.91 15.24 1.66
C PRO A 103 -15.08 14.18 0.91
N PRO A 104 -14.36 13.29 1.62
CA PRO A 104 -13.81 12.07 1.03
C PRO A 104 -14.94 11.26 0.33
N PRO A 105 -14.71 10.71 -0.88
CA PRO A 105 -15.69 9.87 -1.57
C PRO A 105 -16.22 8.75 -0.67
N MET A 106 -17.52 8.47 -0.74
CA MET A 106 -18.18 7.57 0.21
C MET A 106 -17.67 6.12 0.09
N LEU A 107 -17.48 5.63 -1.15
CA LEU A 107 -16.87 4.33 -1.42
C LEU A 107 -15.50 4.16 -0.74
N LEU A 108 -14.69 5.23 -0.68
CA LEU A 108 -13.37 5.20 -0.04
C LEU A 108 -13.42 5.28 1.49
N ARG A 109 -14.57 5.62 2.09
CA ARG A 109 -14.72 5.60 3.56
C ARG A 109 -14.87 4.18 4.11
N VAL A 110 -15.31 3.23 3.29
CA VAL A 110 -15.42 1.81 3.66
C VAL A 110 -14.22 1.03 3.15
N LEU A 111 -13.86 1.20 1.87
CA LEU A 111 -12.72 0.49 1.27
C LEU A 111 -11.37 0.97 1.83
N GLY A 112 -11.28 2.25 2.20
CA GLY A 112 -10.05 2.85 2.73
C GLY A 112 -9.55 2.21 4.02
N PRO A 113 -10.36 2.13 5.09
CA PRO A 113 -9.96 1.48 6.33
C PRO A 113 -9.57 0.02 6.15
N LEU A 114 -10.33 -0.74 5.34
CA LEU A 114 -10.01 -2.14 5.07
C LEU A 114 -8.66 -2.27 4.37
N LEU A 115 -8.42 -1.48 3.33
CA LEU A 115 -7.14 -1.46 2.61
C LEU A 115 -5.98 -1.05 3.51
N VAL A 116 -6.16 -0.04 4.37
CA VAL A 116 -5.13 0.39 5.32
C VAL A 116 -4.83 -0.72 6.33
N ALA A 117 -5.86 -1.32 6.92
CA ALA A 117 -5.70 -2.39 7.90
C ALA A 117 -5.01 -3.61 7.30
N SER A 118 -5.40 -4.05 6.10
CA SER A 118 -4.75 -5.17 5.43
C SER A 118 -3.32 -4.85 5.00
N THR A 119 -3.04 -3.61 4.56
CA THR A 119 -1.68 -3.16 4.25
C THR A 119 -0.77 -3.18 5.49
N LEU A 120 -1.25 -2.64 6.62
CA LEU A 120 -0.49 -2.63 7.87
C LEU A 120 -0.30 -4.05 8.43
N GLY A 121 -1.32 -4.90 8.34
CA GLY A 121 -1.23 -6.30 8.70
C GLY A 121 -0.23 -7.06 7.84
N LEU A 122 -0.25 -6.86 6.52
CA LEU A 122 0.68 -7.48 5.57
C LEU A 122 2.13 -7.10 5.89
N PHE A 123 2.42 -5.81 6.06
CA PHE A 123 3.78 -5.37 6.41
C PHE A 123 4.18 -5.79 7.82
N GLY A 124 3.30 -5.64 8.80
CA GLY A 124 3.60 -6.02 10.18
C GLY A 124 3.94 -7.50 10.32
N THR A 125 3.15 -8.37 9.67
CA THR A 125 3.42 -9.81 9.64
C THR A 125 4.66 -10.15 8.82
N GLY A 126 4.92 -9.49 7.69
CA GLY A 126 6.14 -9.72 6.90
C GLY A 126 7.41 -9.36 7.67
N LEU A 127 7.42 -8.22 8.35
CA LEU A 127 8.52 -7.81 9.24
C LEU A 127 8.67 -8.76 10.43
N ALA A 128 7.56 -9.25 11.00
CA ALA A 128 7.59 -10.22 12.08
C ALA A 128 8.19 -11.57 11.63
N LEU A 129 7.89 -12.06 10.42
CA LEU A 129 8.52 -13.26 9.87
C LEU A 129 10.04 -13.11 9.77
N MET A 130 10.51 -11.94 9.35
CA MET A 130 11.95 -11.66 9.25
C MET A 130 12.62 -11.57 10.63
N ALA A 131 11.91 -11.09 11.65
CA ALA A 131 12.44 -10.98 13.01
C ALA A 131 12.42 -12.31 13.77
N LEU A 132 11.41 -13.16 13.54
CA LEU A 132 11.19 -14.41 14.27
C LEU A 132 11.93 -15.60 13.66
N GLY A 133 12.21 -15.57 12.36
CA GLY A 133 12.77 -16.72 11.64
C GLY A 133 11.76 -17.84 11.38
N PRO A 134 12.17 -18.91 10.67
CA PRO A 134 11.27 -19.94 10.16
C PRO A 134 10.54 -20.76 11.23
N GLU A 135 11.23 -21.15 12.30
CA GLU A 135 10.63 -22.00 13.34
C GLU A 135 9.54 -21.26 14.12
N ALA A 136 9.87 -20.08 14.68
CA ALA A 136 8.91 -19.29 15.44
C ALA A 136 7.83 -18.68 14.55
N GLY A 137 8.15 -18.32 13.30
CA GLY A 137 7.19 -17.79 12.32
C GLY A 137 6.11 -18.79 11.90
N ARG A 138 6.38 -20.10 11.98
CA ARG A 138 5.45 -21.21 11.72
C ARG A 138 4.86 -21.83 13.00
N SER A 139 5.18 -21.26 14.16
CA SER A 139 4.59 -21.69 15.43
C SER A 139 3.20 -21.08 15.62
N PRO A 140 2.17 -21.86 15.99
CA PRO A 140 0.82 -21.32 16.18
C PRO A 140 0.77 -20.23 17.26
N LEU A 141 0.30 -19.04 16.89
CA LEU A 141 0.06 -17.93 17.83
C LEU A 141 -1.29 -18.08 18.53
N VAL A 142 -2.31 -18.46 17.76
CA VAL A 142 -3.68 -18.65 18.24
C VAL A 142 -4.30 -19.83 17.52
N THR A 143 -5.07 -20.63 18.25
CA THR A 143 -5.89 -21.68 17.65
C THR A 143 -7.32 -21.18 17.55
N PHE A 144 -7.85 -21.14 16.33
CA PHE A 144 -9.22 -20.71 16.06
C PHE A 144 -9.87 -21.67 15.06
N LEU A 145 -11.11 -22.12 15.38
CA LEU A 145 -11.84 -23.14 14.62
C LEU A 145 -11.05 -24.46 14.44
N GLY A 146 -10.24 -24.83 15.43
CA GLY A 146 -9.39 -26.03 15.37
C GLY A 146 -8.16 -25.90 14.47
N GLN A 147 -7.93 -24.73 13.86
CA GLN A 147 -6.75 -24.45 13.05
C GLN A 147 -5.78 -23.53 13.81
N GLY A 148 -4.48 -23.86 13.77
CA GLY A 148 -3.43 -22.98 14.25
C GLY A 148 -3.19 -21.84 13.26
N TRP A 149 -3.19 -20.61 13.75
CA TRP A 149 -2.84 -19.42 12.99
C TRP A 149 -1.46 -18.97 13.44
N ASP A 150 -0.47 -19.17 12.58
CA ASP A 150 0.89 -18.67 12.75
C ASP A 150 1.08 -17.34 12.00
N VAL A 151 2.26 -16.74 12.12
CA VAL A 151 2.56 -15.44 11.48
C VAL A 151 2.51 -15.56 9.95
N LEU A 152 2.95 -16.71 9.41
CA LEU A 152 2.98 -16.95 7.96
C LEU A 152 1.56 -17.00 7.38
N THR A 153 0.65 -17.72 8.04
CA THR A 153 -0.76 -17.83 7.67
C THR A 153 -1.44 -16.48 7.76
N LEU A 154 -1.13 -15.68 8.79
CA LEU A 154 -1.64 -14.31 8.90
C LEU A 154 -1.13 -13.43 7.76
N HIS A 155 0.15 -13.52 7.39
CA HIS A 155 0.73 -12.77 6.28
C HIS A 155 0.02 -13.07 4.96
N GLN A 156 -0.19 -14.35 4.66
CA GLN A 156 -0.95 -14.79 3.47
C GLN A 156 -2.41 -14.32 3.52
N GLY A 157 -3.07 -14.41 4.67
CA GLY A 157 -4.43 -13.92 4.86
C GLY A 157 -4.55 -12.42 4.60
N PHE A 158 -3.64 -11.62 5.15
CA PHE A 158 -3.58 -10.19 4.88
C PHE A 158 -3.28 -9.90 3.41
N PHE A 159 -2.42 -10.68 2.76
CA PHE A 159 -2.14 -10.54 1.33
C PHE A 159 -3.41 -10.73 0.49
N ILE A 160 -4.23 -11.74 0.77
CA ILE A 160 -5.49 -11.97 0.03
C ILE A 160 -6.44 -10.76 0.19
N VAL A 161 -6.65 -10.32 1.44
CA VAL A 161 -7.54 -9.17 1.71
C VAL A 161 -6.99 -7.90 1.06
N PHE A 162 -5.68 -7.70 1.11
CA PHE A 162 -4.99 -6.61 0.44
C PHE A 162 -5.17 -6.68 -1.08
N ALA A 163 -4.89 -7.81 -1.71
CA ALA A 163 -4.94 -7.99 -3.16
C ALA A 163 -6.35 -7.70 -3.71
N VAL A 164 -7.39 -8.22 -3.06
CA VAL A 164 -8.79 -7.93 -3.43
C VAL A 164 -9.11 -6.45 -3.24
N SER A 165 -8.80 -5.89 -2.06
CA SER A 165 -9.14 -4.50 -1.74
C SER A 165 -8.38 -3.49 -2.62
N ALA A 166 -7.10 -3.74 -2.85
CA ALA A 166 -6.22 -2.93 -3.68
C ALA A 166 -6.60 -3.05 -5.15
N GLY A 167 -6.90 -4.26 -5.64
CA GLY A 167 -7.40 -4.50 -6.99
C GLY A 167 -8.67 -3.72 -7.26
N LEU A 168 -9.68 -3.85 -6.39
CA LEU A 168 -10.92 -3.06 -6.47
C LEU A 168 -10.65 -1.55 -6.39
N HIS A 169 -9.73 -1.12 -5.52
CA HIS A 169 -9.34 0.29 -5.40
C HIS A 169 -8.74 0.83 -6.69
N VAL A 170 -7.81 0.09 -7.30
CA VAL A 170 -7.15 0.48 -8.55
C VAL A 170 -8.15 0.50 -9.69
N LEU A 171 -8.99 -0.53 -9.84
CA LEU A 171 -10.04 -0.57 -10.88
C LEU A 171 -11.01 0.61 -10.76
N ALA A 172 -11.44 0.96 -9.54
CA ALA A 172 -12.29 2.11 -9.29
C ALA A 172 -11.60 3.46 -9.56
N ARG A 173 -10.26 3.49 -9.67
CA ARG A 173 -9.46 4.71 -9.84
C ARG A 173 -8.73 4.82 -11.16
N ILE A 174 -8.67 3.77 -11.97
CA ILE A 174 -7.90 3.75 -13.21
C ILE A 174 -8.54 4.65 -14.28
N VAL A 175 -9.86 4.57 -14.48
CA VAL A 175 -10.58 5.38 -15.47
C VAL A 175 -10.48 6.89 -15.15
N PRO A 176 -10.75 7.37 -13.91
CA PRO A 176 -10.57 8.78 -13.58
C PRO A 176 -9.13 9.24 -13.73
N ALA A 177 -8.15 8.36 -13.44
CA ALA A 177 -6.73 8.69 -13.56
C ALA A 177 -6.31 8.87 -15.03
N VAL A 178 -6.76 7.98 -15.92
CA VAL A 178 -6.49 8.06 -17.36
C VAL A 178 -7.16 9.29 -17.98
N GLU A 179 -8.43 9.56 -17.64
CA GLU A 179 -9.12 10.74 -18.12
C GLU A 179 -8.47 12.05 -17.64
N LEU A 180 -8.04 12.12 -16.37
CA LEU A 180 -7.30 13.28 -15.87
C LEU A 180 -5.93 13.43 -16.52
N ALA A 181 -5.24 12.33 -16.80
CA ALA A 181 -3.93 12.35 -17.46
C ALA A 181 -4.05 12.95 -18.87
N GLY A 182 -5.07 12.53 -19.64
CA GLY A 182 -5.35 13.10 -20.96
C GLY A 182 -5.70 14.59 -20.92
N ARG A 183 -6.52 15.03 -19.95
CA ARG A 183 -6.91 16.45 -19.80
C ARG A 183 -5.80 17.33 -19.21
N ARG A 184 -4.85 16.78 -18.44
CA ARG A 184 -3.74 17.51 -17.80
C ARG A 184 -2.63 17.93 -18.74
N VAL A 185 -2.40 17.20 -19.84
CA VAL A 185 -1.46 17.62 -20.88
C VAL A 185 -1.85 19.01 -21.41
N ALA A 186 -3.15 19.34 -21.39
CA ALA A 186 -3.66 20.63 -21.87
C ALA A 186 -3.62 21.79 -20.84
N ARG A 187 -3.49 21.55 -19.52
CA ARG A 187 -3.54 22.62 -18.49
C ARG A 187 -2.63 22.36 -17.29
N ALA A 188 -1.33 22.60 -17.44
CA ALA A 188 -0.38 22.50 -16.34
C ALA A 188 -0.31 23.80 -15.51
N ALA A 189 -1.23 24.00 -14.56
CA ALA A 189 -1.05 25.01 -13.51
C ALA A 189 0.09 24.58 -12.54
N ARG A 190 1.00 25.50 -12.21
CA ARG A 190 2.16 25.25 -11.32
C ARG A 190 1.73 25.35 -9.85
N THR A 191 1.40 24.24 -9.18
CA THR A 191 1.15 24.25 -7.73
C THR A 191 2.47 24.40 -6.94
N PRO A 192 2.62 25.44 -6.08
CA PRO A 192 3.84 25.70 -5.30
C PRO A 192 4.23 24.54 -4.38
N GLY A 193 5.54 24.31 -4.18
CA GLY A 193 6.08 23.27 -3.28
C GLY A 193 6.48 21.95 -3.96
N ARG A 194 6.77 21.96 -5.27
CA ARG A 194 7.19 20.76 -6.03
C ARG A 194 8.47 20.11 -5.50
N ALA A 195 9.51 20.91 -5.26
CA ALA A 195 10.79 20.42 -4.75
C ALA A 195 10.64 19.75 -3.38
N ALA A 196 9.94 20.40 -2.43
CA ALA A 196 9.70 19.83 -1.10
C ALA A 196 8.98 18.47 -1.16
N ARG A 197 7.97 18.33 -2.01
CA ARG A 197 7.28 17.04 -2.21
C ARG A 197 8.18 15.98 -2.82
N GLY A 198 9.07 16.37 -3.74
CA GLY A 198 10.10 15.48 -4.28
C GLY A 198 11.07 15.01 -3.20
N TRP A 199 11.55 15.92 -2.34
CA TRP A 199 12.43 15.59 -1.23
C TRP A 199 11.77 14.67 -0.20
N VAL A 200 10.51 14.89 0.16
CA VAL A 200 9.77 13.97 1.05
C VAL A 200 9.73 12.56 0.47
N LEU A 201 9.42 12.41 -0.82
CA LEU A 201 9.43 11.10 -1.47
C LEU A 201 10.82 10.48 -1.50
N ALA A 202 11.85 11.26 -1.85
CA ALA A 202 13.23 10.78 -1.88
C ALA A 202 13.68 10.30 -0.49
N LEU A 203 13.41 11.07 0.57
CA LEU A 203 13.74 10.68 1.95
C LEU A 203 12.99 9.42 2.38
N VAL A 204 11.72 9.28 2.00
CA VAL A 204 10.92 8.07 2.28
C VAL A 204 11.47 6.85 1.57
N LEU A 205 11.90 6.98 0.31
CA LEU A 205 12.55 5.90 -0.43
C LEU A 205 13.91 5.54 0.18
N VAL A 206 14.73 6.55 0.54
CA VAL A 206 16.01 6.33 1.22
C VAL A 206 15.81 5.61 2.55
N ALA A 207 14.81 6.01 3.35
CA ALA A 207 14.46 5.32 4.59
C ALA A 207 14.07 3.86 4.33
N GLY A 208 13.33 3.59 3.24
CA GLY A 208 12.99 2.23 2.80
C GLY A 208 14.22 1.41 2.44
N VAL A 209 15.16 1.99 1.70
CA VAL A 209 16.42 1.33 1.31
C VAL A 209 17.29 1.03 2.54
N ILE A 210 17.40 1.98 3.47
CA ILE A 210 18.10 1.77 4.75
C ILE A 210 17.42 0.64 5.53
N GLY A 211 16.09 0.66 5.65
CA GLY A 211 15.35 -0.41 6.30
C GLY A 211 15.61 -1.77 5.66
N ALA A 212 15.59 -1.85 4.33
CA ALA A 212 15.87 -3.08 3.60
C ALA A 212 17.29 -3.59 3.89
N ALA A 213 18.29 -2.71 3.89
CA ALA A 213 19.67 -3.07 4.23
C ALA A 213 19.81 -3.61 5.67
N LEU A 214 19.01 -3.10 6.61
CA LEU A 214 19.01 -3.57 8.01
C LEU A 214 18.31 -4.93 8.17
N ILE A 215 17.29 -5.21 7.36
CA ILE A 215 16.50 -6.45 7.43
C ILE A 215 17.15 -7.59 6.63
N LEU A 216 17.81 -7.27 5.52
CA LEU A 216 18.38 -8.24 4.59
C LEU A 216 19.18 -9.37 5.27
N PRO A 217 20.03 -9.14 6.30
CA PRO A 217 20.77 -10.23 6.95
C PRO A 217 19.88 -11.31 7.58
N THR A 218 18.66 -10.97 8.02
CA THR A 218 17.78 -11.91 8.73
C THR A 218 17.07 -12.88 7.79
N GLU A 219 17.06 -12.61 6.48
CA GLU A 219 16.45 -13.52 5.48
C GLU A 219 17.26 -14.81 5.30
N THR A 220 18.55 -14.79 5.65
CA THR A 220 19.46 -15.92 5.48
C THR A 220 18.94 -17.17 6.20
N ALA A 221 18.27 -17.01 7.35
CA ALA A 221 17.66 -18.12 8.09
C ALA A 221 16.58 -18.83 7.27
N TRP A 222 15.80 -18.07 6.50
CA TRP A 222 14.76 -18.59 5.61
C TRP A 222 15.35 -19.23 4.35
N GLN A 223 16.41 -18.65 3.78
CA GLN A 223 17.11 -19.25 2.65
C GLN A 223 17.73 -20.61 2.99
N HIS A 224 18.37 -20.73 4.16
CA HIS A 224 18.95 -22.00 4.61
C HIS A 224 17.89 -23.07 4.85
N ASP A 225 16.75 -22.70 5.44
CA ASP A 225 15.60 -23.59 5.66
C ASP A 225 15.06 -24.16 4.33
N HIS A 226 14.91 -23.31 3.30
CA HIS A 226 14.49 -23.76 1.98
C HIS A 226 15.49 -24.71 1.33
N HIS A 227 16.79 -24.39 1.34
CA HIS A 227 17.82 -25.26 0.79
C HIS A 227 17.87 -26.62 1.50
N PHE A 228 17.69 -26.63 2.82
CA PHE A 228 17.65 -27.87 3.59
C PHE A 228 16.46 -28.75 3.17
N HIS A 229 15.27 -28.18 3.07
CA HIS A 229 14.08 -28.92 2.63
C HIS A 229 14.18 -29.42 1.19
N ASP A 230 14.78 -28.66 0.28
CA ASP A 230 14.94 -29.07 -1.13
C ASP A 230 15.93 -30.23 -1.31
N LEU A 231 17.03 -30.24 -0.55
CA LEU A 231 18.05 -31.29 -0.61
C LEU A 231 17.58 -32.58 0.05
N TYR A 232 17.02 -32.50 1.25
CA TYR A 232 16.59 -33.68 2.01
C TYR A 232 15.20 -34.19 1.62
N GLY A 233 14.32 -33.32 1.11
CA GLY A 233 13.00 -33.70 0.60
C GLY A 233 13.08 -34.55 -0.66
N ARG A 234 14.02 -34.25 -1.58
CA ARG A 234 14.25 -35.06 -2.79
C ARG A 234 14.72 -36.48 -2.50
N HIS A 235 15.61 -36.66 -1.52
CA HIS A 235 16.12 -38.00 -1.15
C HIS A 235 15.09 -38.94 -0.52
N ARG A 236 13.91 -38.45 -0.10
CA ARG A 236 12.87 -39.28 0.51
C ARG A 236 11.94 -39.95 -0.51
N PHE A 237 11.94 -39.48 -1.76
CA PHE A 237 11.10 -40.01 -2.83
C PHE A 237 11.87 -40.82 -3.90
N ASP A 238 13.21 -40.81 -3.85
CA ASP A 238 14.08 -41.61 -4.72
C ASP A 238 14.48 -42.97 -4.10
N ARG A 239 13.67 -43.53 -3.19
CA ARG A 239 13.85 -44.88 -2.62
C ARG A 239 12.60 -45.72 -2.73
#